data_AF-A0A8S3CN59-F1
#
_entry.id   AF-A0A8S3CN59-F1
#
_cell.length_a   1.000
_cell.length_b   1.000
_cell.length_c   1.000
_cell.angle_alpha   90.00
_cell.angle_beta   90.00
_cell.angle_gamma   90.00
#
_symmetry.space_group_name_H-M   'P 1'
#
loop_
_entity.id
_entity.type
_entity.pdbx_description
1 polymer ?
#
loop_
_entity_poly.entity_id
_entity_poly.type
_entity_poly.pdbx_seq_one_letter_code
_entity_poly.pdbx_strand_id
1 'polypeptide(L)' 'ETGMHRMAKLMLVMNKMDKAKEIYSALLDTTSSDDKNELAHLHHQIAYVYEQKNDLNNALSHYDQALNIYLTYLPFNDPK' A
#
# COMPACT_ATOMS: atom_id res chain seq x y z
N GLU A 1 4.32 0.43 -12.97
CA GLU A 1 5.26 0.85 -11.90
C GLU A 1 5.91 2.19 -12.27
N THR A 2 5.60 3.26 -11.51
CA THR A 2 6.09 4.62 -11.76
C THR A 2 7.48 4.87 -11.15
N GLY A 3 8.15 5.97 -11.52
CA GLY A 3 9.43 6.36 -10.90
C GLY A 3 9.34 6.53 -9.37
N MET A 4 8.18 6.98 -8.86
CA MET A 4 7.93 7.13 -7.43
C MET A 4 7.88 5.79 -6.69
N HIS A 5 7.35 4.73 -7.30
CA HIS A 5 7.38 3.39 -6.71
C HIS A 5 8.80 2.88 -6.48
N ARG A 6 9.65 3.04 -7.49
CA ARG A 6 11.06 2.66 -7.40
C ARG A 6 11.77 3.49 -6.33
N MET A 7 11.45 4.78 -6.24
CA MET A 7 12.00 5.66 -5.22
C MET A 7 11.58 5.24 -3.80
N ALA A 8 10.31 4.93 -3.58
CA ALA A 8 9.82 4.47 -2.27
C ALA A 8 10.45 3.13 -1.87
N LYS A 9 10.52 2.16 -2.80
CA LYS A 9 11.23 0.89 -2.58
C LYS A 9 12.71 1.10 -2.25
N LEU A 10 13.38 2.03 -2.92
CA LEU A 10 14.76 2.39 -2.60
C LEU A 10 14.86 2.97 -1.18
N MET A 11 13.92 3.82 -0.76
CA MET A 11 13.89 4.34 0.61
C MET A 11 13.75 3.20 1.65
N LEU A 12 12.94 2.17 1.38
CA LEU A 12 12.84 0.98 2.23
C LEU A 12 14.18 0.24 2.35
N VAL A 13 14.86 0.00 1.22
CA VAL A 13 16.18 -0.67 1.20
C VAL A 13 17.23 0.15 1.97
N MET A 14 17.12 1.48 1.95
CA MET A 14 17.98 2.37 2.72
C MET A 14 17.56 2.52 4.19
N ASN A 15 16.57 1.76 4.67
CA ASN A 15 15.97 1.87 6.00
C ASN A 15 15.38 3.27 6.31
N LYS A 16 15.00 4.03 5.28
CA LYS A 16 14.36 5.36 5.39
C LYS A 16 12.84 5.20 5.38
N MET A 17 12.32 4.52 6.39
CA MET A 17 10.91 4.12 6.49
C MET A 17 9.95 5.30 6.42
N ASP A 18 10.24 6.41 7.11
CA ASP A 18 9.38 7.60 7.08
C ASP A 18 9.24 8.20 5.68
N LYS A 19 10.36 8.27 4.92
CA LYS A 19 10.35 8.78 3.54
C LYS A 19 9.62 7.84 2.59
N ALA A 20 9.78 6.53 2.77
CA ALA A 20 9.01 5.55 2.00
C ALA A 20 7.51 5.75 2.22
N LYS A 21 7.10 5.92 3.49
CA LYS A 21 5.71 6.19 3.86
C LYS A 21 5.18 7.46 3.22
N GLU A 22 5.91 8.57 3.31
CA GLU A 22 5.51 9.85 2.71
C GLU A 22 5.24 9.72 1.20
N ILE A 23 6.12 9.01 0.48
CA ILE A 23 5.94 8.79 -0.97
C ILE A 23 4.71 7.92 -1.23
N TYR A 24 4.52 6.82 -0.50
CA TYR A 24 3.35 5.95 -0.69
C TYR A 24 2.04 6.65 -0.31
N SER A 25 2.01 7.47 0.74
CA SER A 25 0.84 8.28 1.10
C SER A 25 0.52 9.32 0.04
N ALA A 26 1.53 10.02 -0.50
CA ALA A 26 1.31 10.97 -1.60
C ALA A 26 0.80 10.28 -2.88
N LEU A 27 1.30 9.08 -3.18
CA LEU A 27 0.77 8.26 -4.26
C LEU A 27 -0.69 7.86 -4.00
N LEU A 28 -1.04 7.50 -2.76
CA LEU A 28 -2.39 7.12 -2.39
C LEU A 28 -3.37 8.28 -2.58
N ASP A 29 -2.99 9.49 -2.16
CA ASP A 29 -3.82 10.69 -2.29
C ASP A 29 -4.04 11.14 -3.74
N THR A 30 -3.14 10.76 -4.64
CA THR A 30 -3.21 11.13 -6.08
C THR A 30 -3.75 10.03 -6.97
N THR A 31 -3.90 8.82 -6.44
CA THR A 31 -4.44 7.67 -7.19
C THR A 31 -5.96 7.81 -7.33
N SER A 32 -6.46 7.56 -8.54
CA SER A 32 -7.90 7.58 -8.79
C SER A 32 -8.63 6.54 -7.94
N SER A 33 -9.83 6.87 -7.46
CA SER A 33 -10.69 5.93 -6.73
C SER A 33 -11.08 4.69 -7.54
N ASP A 34 -10.96 4.76 -8.88
CA ASP A 34 -11.28 3.68 -9.80
C ASP A 34 -10.12 2.68 -9.95
N ASP A 35 -8.88 3.06 -9.63
CA ASP A 35 -7.71 2.19 -9.70
C ASP A 35 -7.58 1.35 -8.43
N LYS A 36 -8.51 0.41 -8.25
CA LYS A 36 -8.58 -0.45 -7.06
C LYS A 36 -7.29 -1.24 -6.82
N ASN A 37 -6.63 -1.69 -7.88
CA ASN A 37 -5.39 -2.45 -7.77
C ASN A 37 -4.27 -1.60 -7.19
N GLU A 38 -4.12 -0.37 -7.68
CA GLU A 38 -3.10 0.55 -7.20
C GLU A 38 -3.39 0.99 -5.76
N LEU A 39 -4.63 1.33 -5.44
CA LEU A 39 -5.02 1.68 -4.05
C LEU A 39 -4.70 0.55 -3.08
N ALA A 40 -5.09 -0.69 -3.39
CA ALA A 40 -4.84 -1.84 -2.52
C ALA A 40 -3.33 -2.10 -2.36
N HIS A 41 -2.56 -1.98 -3.44
CA HIS A 41 -1.11 -2.09 -3.39
C HIS A 41 -0.49 -1.02 -2.50
N LEU A 42 -0.91 0.24 -2.61
CA LEU A 42 -0.40 1.35 -1.81
C LEU A 42 -0.73 1.18 -0.32
N HIS A 43 -1.96 0.77 0.02
CA HIS A 43 -2.33 0.43 1.40
C HIS A 43 -1.42 -0.68 1.96
N HIS A 44 -1.17 -1.75 1.18
CA HIS A 44 -0.25 -2.81 1.58
C HIS A 44 1.18 -2.28 1.83
N GLN A 45 1.71 -1.43 0.95
CA GLN A 45 3.07 -0.88 1.15
C GLN A 45 3.15 0.01 2.40
N ILE A 46 2.12 0.81 2.69
CA ILE A 46 2.05 1.63 3.91
C ILE A 46 1.96 0.74 5.15
N ALA A 47 1.16 -0.32 5.10
CA ALA A 47 1.05 -1.31 6.17
C ALA A 47 2.41 -1.96 6.49
N TYR A 48 3.12 -2.39 5.45
CA TYR A 48 4.47 -2.94 5.58
C TYR A 48 5.42 -1.95 6.27
N VAL A 49 5.37 -0.66 5.92
CA VAL A 49 6.19 0.36 6.60
C VAL A 49 5.85 0.44 8.10
N TYR A 50 4.57 0.44 8.47
CA TYR A 50 4.17 0.45 9.87
C TYR A 50 4.59 -0.82 10.62
N GLU A 51 4.51 -1.99 9.96
CA GLU A 51 4.99 -3.27 10.50
C GLU A 51 6.49 -3.22 10.80
N GLN A 52 7.30 -2.69 9.86
CA GLN A 52 8.74 -2.50 10.08
C GLN A 52 9.05 -1.51 11.22
N LYS A 53 8.12 -0.61 11.55
CA LYS A 53 8.20 0.31 12.69
C LYS A 53 7.59 -0.25 13.98
N ASN A 54 7.14 -1.51 13.97
CA ASN A 54 6.47 -2.19 15.08
C ASN A 54 5.14 -1.53 15.51
N ASP A 55 4.52 -0.74 14.63
CA ASP A 55 3.21 -0.13 14.83
C ASP A 55 2.13 -1.01 14.20
N LEU A 56 1.87 -2.13 14.88
CA LEU A 56 1.01 -3.19 14.35
C LEU A 56 -0.45 -2.77 14.21
N ASN A 57 -0.91 -1.80 15.00
CA ASN A 57 -2.28 -1.29 14.92
C ASN A 57 -2.51 -0.56 13.59
N ASN A 58 -1.59 0.33 13.20
CA ASN A 58 -1.68 1.02 11.92
C ASN A 58 -1.40 0.06 10.75
N ALA A 59 -0.48 -0.90 10.92
CA ALA A 59 -0.23 -1.93 9.92
C ALA A 59 -1.51 -2.74 9.61
N LEU A 60 -2.19 -3.25 10.64
CA LEU A 60 -3.45 -3.99 10.50
C LEU A 60 -4.53 -3.17 9.80
N SER A 61 -4.73 -1.92 10.23
CA SER A 61 -5.72 -1.02 9.60
C SER A 61 -5.50 -0.87 8.09
N HIS A 62 -4.25 -0.66 7.67
CA HIS A 62 -3.93 -0.52 6.25
C HIS A 62 -4.00 -1.87 5.50
N TYR A 63 -3.60 -2.99 6.11
CA TYR A 63 -3.79 -4.31 5.50
C TYR A 63 -5.28 -4.65 5.30
N ASP A 64 -6.13 -4.32 6.27
CA ASP A 64 -7.58 -4.50 6.16
C ASP A 64 -8.17 -3.65 5.04
N GLN A 65 -7.71 -2.41 4.87
CA GLN A 65 -8.11 -1.57 3.74
C GLN A 65 -7.73 -2.19 2.39
N ALA A 66 -6.49 -2.67 2.26
CA ALA A 66 -6.04 -3.36 1.05
C ALA A 66 -6.89 -4.60 0.75
N LEU A 67 -7.14 -5.43 1.78
CA LEU A 67 -7.95 -6.64 1.66
C LEU A 67 -9.39 -6.33 1.25
N ASN A 68 -10.02 -5.33 1.88
CA ASN A 68 -11.38 -4.92 1.55
C ASN A 68 -11.50 -4.45 0.08
N ILE A 69 -10.50 -3.73 -0.43
CA ILE A 69 -10.48 -3.33 -1.84
C ILE A 69 -10.37 -4.56 -2.74
N TYR A 70 -9.48 -5.51 -2.45
CA TYR A 70 -9.36 -6.73 -3.24
C TYR A 70 -10.65 -7.57 -3.23
N LEU A 71 -11.28 -7.74 -2.07
CA LEU A 71 -12.51 -8.53 -1.93
C LEU A 71 -13.73 -7.88 -2.59
N THR A 72 -13.77 -6.54 -2.66
CA THR A 72 -14.87 -5.83 -3.34
C THR A 72 -14.69 -5.77 -4.85
N TYR A 73 -13.44 -5.85 -5.32
CA TYR A 73 -13.11 -5.75 -6.75
C TYR A 73 -13.03 -7.12 -7.46
N LEU A 74 -12.56 -8.17 -6.78
CA LEU A 74 -12.64 -9.54 -7.27
C LEU A 74 -14.01 -10.10 -6.87
N PRO A 75 -15.01 -10.18 -7.77
CA PRO A 75 -16.19 -10.96 -7.44
C PRO A 75 -15.74 -12.38 -7.12
N PHE A 76 -16.37 -12.98 -6.12
CA PHE A 76 -16.13 -14.32 -5.53
C PHE A 76 -16.21 -15.50 -6.53
N ASN A 77 -16.20 -15.23 -7.83
CA ASN A 77 -16.60 -16.14 -8.89
C ASN A 77 -15.55 -16.25 -10.02
N ASP A 78 -14.26 -16.26 -9.67
CA ASP A 78 -13.23 -16.80 -10.56
C ASP A 78 -13.09 -18.31 -10.27
N PRO A 79 -13.62 -19.20 -11.12
CA PRO A 79 -13.34 -20.63 -10.98
C PRO A 79 -11.86 -20.85 -11.33
N LYS A 80 -11.18 -21.60 -10.47
CA LYS A 80 -9.82 -22.11 -10.67
C LYS A 80 -9.57 -22.68 -12.06
#